data_AF-A0A1C6LFD6-F1
#
_entry.id   AF-A0A1C6LFD6-F1
#
_cell.length_a   1.000
_cell.length_b   1.000
_cell.length_c   1.000
_cell.angle_alpha   90.00
_cell.angle_beta   90.00
_cell.angle_gamma   90.00
#
_symmetry.space_group_name_H-M   'P 1'
#
loop_
_entity.id
_entity.type
_entity.pdbx_description
1 polymer ?
#
loop_
_entity_poly.entity_id
_entity_poly.type
_entity_poly.pdbx_seq_one_letter_code
_entity_poly.pdbx_strand_id
1 'polypeptide(L)' 'MTADGSTDRREKYARALYATLGFSAERHPWTTLAPARREVWYQRADAAIALADEEIAEAVRDFR' A
#
# COMPACT_ATOMS: atom_id res chain seq x y z
N MET A 1 -12.91 12.30 14.59
CA MET A 1 -12.74 10.93 14.07
C MET A 1 -12.21 11.03 12.64
N THR A 2 -10.90 10.99 12.45
CA THR A 2 -10.24 10.97 11.12
C THR A 2 -9.27 9.79 11.06
N ALA A 3 -9.71 8.63 11.57
CA ALA A 3 -8.92 7.40 11.59
C ALA A 3 -9.13 6.54 10.33
N ASP A 4 -10.22 6.73 9.57
CA ASP A 4 -10.58 5.80 8.48
C ASP A 4 -9.81 6.01 7.17
N GLY A 5 -9.33 7.22 6.86
CA GLY A 5 -8.73 7.51 5.55
C GLY A 5 -7.33 6.90 5.35
N SER A 6 -6.51 6.92 6.41
CA SER A 6 -5.13 6.40 6.35
C SER A 6 -5.09 4.88 6.30
N THR A 7 -5.90 4.22 7.14
CA THR A 7 -6.01 2.76 7.14
C THR A 7 -6.58 2.24 5.82
N ASP A 8 -7.57 2.91 5.24
CA ASP A 8 -8.13 2.58 3.93
C ASP A 8 -7.10 2.77 2.80
N ARG A 9 -6.28 3.85 2.85
CA ARG A 9 -5.17 4.06 1.90
C ARG A 9 -4.12 2.96 2.01
N ARG A 10 -3.68 2.60 3.22
CA ARG A 10 -2.72 1.53 3.50
C ARG A 10 -3.20 0.18 2.95
N GLU A 11 -4.46 -0.19 3.23
CA GLU A 11 -5.09 -1.42 2.73
C GLU A 11 -5.11 -1.46 1.20
N LYS A 12 -5.53 -0.37 0.55
CA LYS A 12 -5.60 -0.28 -0.91
C LYS A 12 -4.24 -0.50 -1.57
N TYR A 13 -3.21 0.18 -1.08
CA TYR A 13 -1.86 0.06 -1.63
C TYR A 13 -1.27 -1.34 -1.37
N ALA A 14 -1.47 -1.90 -0.18
CA ALA A 14 -1.00 -3.24 0.13
C ALA A 14 -1.65 -4.30 -0.75
N ARG A 15 -2.97 -4.20 -1.01
CA ARG A 15 -3.69 -5.07 -1.92
C ARG A 15 -3.22 -4.92 -3.37
N ALA A 16 -2.99 -3.70 -3.83
CA ALA A 16 -2.47 -3.44 -5.17
C ALA A 16 -1.07 -4.04 -5.36
N LEU A 17 -0.17 -3.82 -4.40
CA LEU A 17 1.16 -4.42 -4.39
C LEU A 17 1.08 -5.95 -4.34
N TYR A 18 0.22 -6.52 -3.51
CA TYR A 18 0.03 -7.97 -3.43
C TYR A 18 -0.43 -8.58 -4.76
N ALA A 19 -1.35 -7.91 -5.46
CA ALA A 19 -1.88 -8.36 -6.74
C ALA A 19 -0.79 -8.46 -7.83
N THR A 20 0.33 -7.75 -7.70
CA THR A 20 1.46 -7.83 -8.65
C THR A 20 2.18 -9.19 -8.61
N LEU A 21 1.96 -10.01 -7.58
CA LEU A 21 2.54 -11.36 -7.50
C LEU A 21 1.89 -12.39 -8.44
N GLY A 22 0.85 -12.01 -9.18
CA GLY A 22 0.18 -12.86 -10.17
C GLY A 22 -0.28 -14.20 -9.58
N PHE A 23 0.28 -15.30 -10.10
CA PHE A 23 -0.08 -16.67 -9.73
C PHE A 23 -0.08 -16.95 -8.21
N SER A 24 0.83 -16.32 -7.45
CA SER A 24 0.86 -16.50 -5.99
C SER A 24 -0.33 -15.85 -5.28
N ALA A 25 -0.81 -14.71 -5.80
CA ALA A 25 -1.98 -14.02 -5.27
C ALA A 25 -3.29 -14.71 -5.67
N GLU A 26 -3.32 -15.38 -6.83
CA GLU A 26 -4.45 -16.23 -7.25
C GLU A 26 -4.60 -17.47 -6.34
N ARG A 27 -3.49 -18.15 -6.05
CA ARG A 27 -3.49 -19.35 -5.19
C ARG A 27 -3.76 -19.04 -3.71
N HIS A 28 -3.37 -17.85 -3.27
CA HIS A 28 -3.53 -17.42 -1.88
C HIS A 28 -4.22 -16.05 -1.83
N PRO A 29 -5.54 -15.97 -1.98
CA PRO A 29 -6.24 -14.69 -2.02
C PRO A 29 -5.94 -13.85 -0.78
N TRP A 30 -5.84 -12.53 -0.95
CA TRP A 30 -5.52 -11.58 0.13
C TRP A 30 -6.33 -11.80 1.42
N THR A 31 -7.64 -12.07 1.28
CA THR A 31 -8.56 -12.30 2.40
C THR A 31 -8.26 -13.57 3.21
N THR A 32 -7.53 -14.52 2.61
CA THR A 32 -7.11 -15.78 3.24
C THR A 32 -5.76 -15.65 3.96
N LEU A 33 -5.05 -14.53 3.81
CA LEU A 33 -3.77 -14.33 4.45
C LEU A 33 -3.92 -14.12 5.95
N ALA A 34 -3.10 -14.85 6.71
CA ALA A 34 -2.92 -14.62 8.14
C ALA A 34 -2.53 -13.15 8.40
N PRO A 35 -2.99 -12.54 9.51
CA PRO A 35 -2.70 -11.13 9.82
C PRO A 35 -1.20 -10.78 9.76
N ALA A 36 -0.33 -11.64 10.29
CA ALA A 36 1.12 -11.43 10.26
C ALA A 36 1.69 -11.35 8.83
N ARG A 37 1.12 -12.07 7.87
CA ARG A 37 1.53 -11.98 6.45
C ARG A 37 1.05 -10.69 5.80
N ARG A 38 -0.15 -10.20 6.18
CA ARG A 38 -0.66 -8.93 5.68
C ARG A 38 0.18 -7.75 6.18
N GLU A 39 0.72 -7.83 7.40
CA GLU A 39 1.58 -6.76 7.96
C GLU A 39 2.83 -6.49 7.11
N VAL A 40 3.44 -7.52 6.54
CA VAL A 40 4.59 -7.36 5.61
C VAL A 40 4.20 -6.51 4.39
N TRP A 41 2.99 -6.71 3.86
CA TRP A 41 2.50 -5.93 2.73
C TRP A 41 2.10 -4.53 3.11
N TYR A 42 1.59 -4.32 4.31
CA TYR A 42 1.34 -2.99 4.81
C TYR A 42 2.62 -2.18 5.00
N GLN A 43 3.69 -2.78 5.53
CA GLN A 43 5.00 -2.11 5.62
C GLN A 43 5.54 -1.70 4.25
N ARG A 44 5.36 -2.55 3.24
CA ARG A 44 5.73 -2.22 1.84
C ARG A 44 4.85 -1.10 1.29
N ALA A 45 3.56 -1.10 1.60
CA ALA A 45 2.64 -0.04 1.22
C ALA A 45 3.02 1.29 1.86
N ASP A 46 3.37 1.30 3.15
CA ASP A 46 3.80 2.49 3.87
C ASP A 46 5.05 3.11 3.23
N ALA A 47 6.05 2.27 2.89
CA ALA A 47 7.25 2.74 2.20
C ALA A 47 6.96 3.31 0.80
N ALA A 48 6.09 2.66 0.03
CA ALA A 48 5.71 3.13 -1.31
C ALA A 48 4.90 4.44 -1.24
N ILE A 49 4.01 4.57 -0.26
CA ILE A 49 3.23 5.80 -0.03
C ILE A 49 4.17 6.95 0.35
N ALA A 50 5.11 6.73 1.27
CA ALA A 50 6.07 7.75 1.69
C ALA A 50 6.88 8.28 0.50
N LEU A 51 7.42 7.39 -0.33
CA LEU A 51 8.16 7.79 -1.53
C LEU A 51 7.28 8.57 -2.52
N ALA A 52 6.07 8.09 -2.80
CA ALA A 52 5.17 8.79 -3.71
C ALA A 52 4.78 10.19 -3.19
N ASP A 53 4.58 10.32 -1.87
CA ASP A 53 4.27 11.61 -1.25
C ASP A 53 5.48 12.58 -1.33
N GLU A 54 6.72 12.07 -1.22
CA GLU A 54 7.95 12.86 -1.47
C GLU A 54 8.05 13.33 -2.93
N GLU A 55 7.88 12.43 -3.90
CA GLU A 55 7.92 12.75 -5.34
C GLU A 55 6.86 13.78 -5.73
N ILE A 56 5.64 13.67 -5.18
CA ILE A 56 4.56 14.64 -5.41
C ILE A 56 4.93 16.00 -4.80
N ALA A 57 5.50 16.02 -3.59
CA ALA A 57 5.90 17.27 -2.94
C ALA A 57 7.06 17.97 -3.67
N GLU A 58 7.96 17.21 -4.30
CA GLU A 58 8.99 17.75 -5.20
C GLU A 58 8.36 18.35 -6.46
N ALA A 59 7.53 17.60 -7.18
CA ALA A 59 6.88 18.08 -8.40
C ALA A 59 6.03 19.35 -8.16
N VAL A 60 5.34 19.45 -7.02
CA VAL A 60 4.56 20.64 -6.64
C VAL A 60 5.46 21.85 -6.34
N ARG A 61 6.66 21.64 -5.79
CA ARG A 61 7.64 22.72 -5.54
C ARG A 61 8.20 23.26 -6.85
N ASP A 62 8.56 22.37 -7.77
CA ASP A 62 9.13 22.75 -9.07
C ASP A 62 8.12 23.46 -10.00
N PHE A 63 6.82 23.24 -9.77
CA PHE A 63 5.75 23.89 -10.54
C PHE A 63 5.45 25.34 -10.09
N ARG A 64 5.98 25.80 -8.95
CA ARG A 64 5.77 27.15 -8.41
C ARG A 64 6.91 28.09 -8.72
#